data_AF-A0A417CD32-F1
#
_entry.id   AF-A0A417CD32-F1
#
_cell.length_a   1.000
_cell.length_b   1.000
_cell.length_c   1.000
_cell.angle_alpha   90.00
_cell.angle_beta   90.00
_cell.angle_gamma   90.00
#
_symmetry.space_group_name_H-M   'P 1'
#
loop_
_entity.id
_entity.type
_entity.pdbx_description
1 polymer ?
#
loop_
_entity_poly.entity_id
_entity_poly.type
_entity_poly.pdbx_seq_one_letter_code
_entity_poly.pdbx_strand_id
1 'polypeptide(L)'
;MSKSTNKKINFDSMNSGVIDDLRTFKQVRLELAQKANDFALARKPLQDKLDVAISTGDVELSKSLSSEIEDLTKAYKAEVTPINEELNRVLGLVPQGMYDCYLKKINEGKRGEYLQACQEFVRRFGAKGTDTAINKMAERLCDLVGIKASSNKMILEKNQFTSLYSKRQFNKMWMSAFCDYALAEIDKSIKTDTEKKQEVA
;
A
#
# COMPACT_ATOMS: atom_id res chain seq x y z
N MET A 1 46.82 0.69 5.13
CA MET A 1 45.46 1.15 4.74
C MET A 1 44.59 -0.06 4.49
N SER A 2 43.69 -0.39 5.43
CA SER A 2 42.72 -1.48 5.27
C SER A 2 41.68 -1.09 4.24
N LYS A 3 41.61 -1.80 3.11
CA LYS A 3 40.51 -1.66 2.15
C LYS A 3 39.24 -2.16 2.84
N SER A 4 38.40 -1.24 3.30
CA SER A 4 37.03 -1.54 3.72
C SER A 4 36.31 -2.19 2.55
N THR A 5 36.23 -3.51 2.56
CA THR A 5 35.39 -4.28 1.64
C THR A 5 33.95 -3.99 2.01
N ASN A 6 33.36 -3.00 1.35
CA ASN A 6 31.94 -2.72 1.34
C ASN A 6 31.23 -3.94 0.72
N LYS A 7 30.99 -5.00 1.52
CA LYS A 7 30.22 -6.16 1.08
C LYS A 7 28.81 -5.65 0.77
N LYS A 8 28.48 -5.62 -0.53
CA LYS A 8 27.12 -5.33 -1.02
C LYS A 8 26.13 -6.28 -0.33
N ILE A 9 24.91 -5.79 -0.09
CA ILE A 9 23.81 -6.67 0.33
C ILE A 9 23.71 -7.83 -0.65
N ASN A 10 23.59 -9.04 -0.13
CA ASN A 10 23.22 -10.24 -0.85
C ASN A 10 22.12 -10.98 -0.07
N PHE A 11 21.49 -11.93 -0.73
CA PHE A 11 20.39 -12.70 -0.16
C PHE A 11 20.71 -14.20 -0.16
N ASP A 12 22.00 -14.53 -0.08
CA ASP A 12 22.51 -15.91 -0.24
C ASP A 12 22.06 -16.84 0.90
N SER A 13 21.55 -16.27 2.00
CA SER A 13 20.91 -17.00 3.11
C SER A 13 19.38 -16.97 3.09
N MET A 14 18.78 -16.36 2.07
CA MET A 14 17.34 -16.37 1.92
C MET A 14 16.93 -17.82 1.58
N ASN A 15 16.08 -18.38 2.42
CA ASN A 15 15.52 -19.72 2.19
C ASN A 15 14.80 -19.72 0.83
N SER A 16 14.95 -20.80 0.05
CA SER A 16 14.26 -20.96 -1.24
C SER A 16 12.76 -20.72 -1.13
N GLY A 17 12.14 -21.13 -0.02
CA GLY A 17 10.71 -20.87 0.24
C GLY A 17 10.35 -19.37 0.28
N VAL A 18 11.21 -18.51 0.84
CA VAL A 18 10.97 -17.05 0.87
C VAL A 18 11.13 -16.43 -0.51
N ILE A 19 12.14 -16.89 -1.27
CA ILE A 19 12.32 -16.45 -2.67
C ILE A 19 11.10 -16.83 -3.51
N ASP A 20 10.61 -18.05 -3.33
CA ASP A 20 9.45 -18.55 -4.07
C ASP A 20 8.18 -17.81 -3.67
N ASP A 21 7.96 -17.52 -2.39
CA ASP A 21 6.82 -16.69 -1.97
C ASP A 21 6.87 -15.25 -2.50
N LEU A 22 8.07 -14.67 -2.68
CA LEU A 22 8.20 -13.35 -3.33
C LEU A 22 7.91 -13.38 -4.82
N ARG A 23 8.33 -14.46 -5.49
CA ARG A 23 7.98 -14.71 -6.89
C ARG A 23 6.48 -14.90 -7.02
N THR A 24 5.87 -15.66 -6.11
CA THR A 24 4.43 -15.86 -6.03
C THR A 24 3.69 -14.55 -5.81
N PHE A 25 4.11 -13.71 -4.84
CA PHE A 25 3.53 -12.38 -4.64
C PHE A 25 3.58 -11.54 -5.92
N LYS A 26 4.74 -11.51 -6.60
CA LYS A 26 4.89 -10.79 -7.87
C LYS A 26 3.92 -11.32 -8.93
N GLN A 27 3.87 -12.65 -9.09
CA GLN A 27 3.03 -13.32 -10.08
C GLN A 27 1.54 -13.04 -9.83
N VAL A 28 1.07 -13.30 -8.62
CA VAL A 28 -0.32 -13.08 -8.19
C VAL A 28 -0.73 -11.62 -8.38
N ARG A 29 0.15 -10.66 -8.06
CA ARG A 29 -0.12 -9.23 -8.27
C ARG A 29 -0.23 -8.85 -9.76
N LEU A 30 0.61 -9.44 -10.62
CA LEU A 30 0.53 -9.25 -12.06
C LEU A 30 -0.77 -9.85 -12.61
N GLU A 31 -1.14 -11.04 -12.16
CA GLU A 31 -2.34 -11.74 -12.58
C GLU A 31 -3.62 -10.98 -12.17
N LEU A 32 -3.71 -10.52 -10.92
CA LEU A 32 -4.81 -9.66 -10.47
C LEU A 32 -4.89 -8.36 -11.28
N ALA A 33 -3.73 -7.74 -11.58
CA ALA A 33 -3.71 -6.52 -12.38
C ALA A 33 -4.22 -6.78 -13.81
N GLN A 34 -3.87 -7.91 -14.41
CA GLN A 34 -4.32 -8.32 -15.73
C GLN A 34 -5.82 -8.63 -15.73
N LYS A 35 -6.30 -9.49 -14.82
CA LYS A 35 -7.73 -9.83 -14.69
C LYS A 35 -8.61 -8.60 -14.49
N ALA A 36 -8.17 -7.67 -13.65
CA ALA A 36 -8.89 -6.42 -13.43
C ALA A 36 -8.87 -5.50 -14.66
N ASN A 37 -7.78 -5.50 -15.43
CA ASN A 37 -7.71 -4.77 -16.70
C ASN A 37 -8.66 -5.38 -17.75
N ASP A 38 -8.65 -6.70 -17.89
CA ASP A 38 -9.51 -7.42 -18.84
C ASP A 38 -10.98 -7.24 -18.49
N PHE A 39 -11.34 -7.33 -17.20
CA PHE A 39 -12.69 -7.01 -16.72
C PHE A 39 -13.09 -5.57 -17.02
N ALA A 40 -12.20 -4.60 -16.81
CA ALA A 40 -12.48 -3.20 -17.13
C ALA A 40 -12.70 -2.98 -18.64
N LEU A 41 -11.90 -3.64 -19.49
CA LEU A 41 -12.04 -3.59 -20.94
C LEU A 41 -13.32 -4.25 -21.43
N ALA A 42 -13.74 -5.36 -20.82
CA ALA A 42 -15.00 -6.04 -21.15
C ALA A 42 -16.22 -5.28 -20.65
N ARG A 43 -16.15 -4.71 -19.43
CA ARG A 43 -17.26 -3.99 -18.81
C ARG A 43 -17.53 -2.63 -19.46
N LYS A 44 -16.47 -1.90 -19.86
CA LYS A 44 -16.61 -0.55 -20.42
C LYS A 44 -17.62 -0.45 -21.58
N PRO A 45 -17.54 -1.25 -22.67
CA PRO A 45 -18.50 -1.15 -23.77
C PRO A 45 -19.93 -1.49 -23.35
N LEU A 46 -20.12 -2.40 -22.37
CA LEU A 46 -21.46 -2.70 -21.83
C LEU A 46 -22.00 -1.51 -21.04
N GLN A 47 -21.15 -0.88 -20.23
CA GLN A 47 -21.51 0.32 -19.47
C GLN A 47 -21.85 1.48 -20.41
N ASP A 48 -21.03 1.73 -21.44
CA ASP A 48 -21.26 2.79 -22.42
C ASP A 48 -22.61 2.57 -23.15
N LYS A 49 -22.95 1.32 -23.50
CA LYS A 49 -24.27 0.98 -24.09
C LYS A 49 -25.41 1.17 -23.11
N LEU A 50 -25.22 0.80 -21.85
CA LEU A 50 -26.23 0.94 -20.80
C LEU A 50 -26.57 2.41 -20.57
N ASP A 51 -25.55 3.27 -20.50
CA ASP A 51 -25.72 4.71 -20.31
C ASP A 51 -26.53 5.33 -21.48
N VAL A 52 -26.27 4.89 -22.71
CA VAL A 52 -27.08 5.27 -23.89
C VAL A 52 -28.51 4.78 -23.75
N ALA A 53 -28.74 3.50 -23.44
CA ALA A 53 -30.08 2.92 -23.31
C ALA A 53 -30.93 3.64 -22.24
N ILE A 54 -30.31 3.99 -21.11
CA ILE A 54 -30.93 4.80 -20.06
C ILE A 54 -31.32 6.18 -20.59
N SER A 55 -30.43 6.84 -21.34
CA SER A 55 -30.68 8.18 -21.89
C SER A 55 -31.79 8.20 -22.95
N THR A 56 -31.98 7.11 -23.69
CA THR A 56 -33.02 6.97 -24.71
C THR A 56 -34.34 6.41 -24.17
N GLY A 57 -34.39 6.02 -22.90
CA GLY A 57 -35.59 5.44 -22.27
C GLY A 57 -35.89 3.99 -22.68
N ASP A 58 -34.89 3.25 -23.18
CA ASP A 58 -35.05 1.83 -23.56
C ASP A 58 -34.92 0.94 -22.31
N VAL A 59 -36.06 0.66 -21.68
CA VAL A 59 -36.14 -0.06 -20.40
C VAL A 59 -35.72 -1.53 -20.54
N GLU A 60 -36.10 -2.19 -21.64
CA GLU A 60 -35.77 -3.61 -21.83
C GLU A 60 -34.27 -3.79 -22.07
N LEU A 61 -33.68 -2.98 -22.94
CA LEU A 61 -32.24 -3.01 -23.20
C LEU A 61 -31.43 -2.65 -21.96
N SER A 62 -31.85 -1.63 -21.21
CA SER A 62 -31.19 -1.22 -19.95
C SER A 62 -31.18 -2.35 -18.92
N LYS A 63 -32.31 -3.05 -18.76
CA LYS A 63 -32.42 -4.20 -17.85
C LYS A 63 -31.51 -5.35 -18.29
N SER A 64 -31.49 -5.67 -19.59
CA SER A 64 -30.64 -6.72 -20.14
C SER A 64 -29.14 -6.43 -19.92
N LEU A 65 -28.68 -5.23 -20.26
CA LEU A 65 -27.29 -4.82 -20.10
C LEU A 65 -26.86 -4.78 -18.63
N SER A 66 -27.75 -4.36 -17.73
CA SER A 66 -27.48 -4.39 -16.28
C SER A 66 -27.24 -5.82 -15.79
N SER A 67 -28.08 -6.78 -16.23
CA SER A 67 -27.91 -8.20 -15.89
C SER A 67 -26.58 -8.76 -16.44
N GLU A 68 -26.22 -8.42 -17.67
CA GLU A 68 -24.96 -8.87 -18.28
C GLU A 68 -23.74 -8.32 -17.53
N ILE A 69 -23.78 -7.06 -17.08
CA ILE A 69 -22.72 -6.46 -16.24
C ILE A 69 -22.65 -7.16 -14.87
N GLU A 70 -23.78 -7.51 -14.28
CA GLU A 70 -23.81 -8.25 -13.02
C GLU A 70 -23.18 -9.64 -13.17
N ASP A 71 -23.52 -10.37 -14.22
CA ASP A 71 -22.98 -11.70 -14.47
C ASP A 71 -21.48 -11.66 -14.79
N LEU A 72 -21.04 -10.68 -15.59
CA LEU A 72 -19.62 -10.40 -15.81
C LEU A 72 -18.89 -10.09 -14.49
N THR A 73 -19.52 -9.33 -13.59
CA THR A 73 -18.96 -9.00 -12.28
C THR A 73 -18.86 -10.24 -11.38
N LYS A 74 -19.86 -11.12 -11.40
CA LYS A 74 -19.84 -12.40 -10.66
C LYS A 74 -18.73 -13.30 -11.19
N ALA A 75 -18.61 -13.45 -12.50
CA ALA A 75 -17.55 -14.25 -13.13
C ALA A 75 -16.16 -13.73 -12.76
N TYR A 76 -15.93 -12.41 -12.89
CA TYR A 76 -14.67 -11.80 -12.47
C TYR A 76 -14.34 -12.06 -11.00
N LYS A 77 -15.32 -11.90 -10.09
CA LYS A 77 -15.14 -12.20 -8.65
C LYS A 77 -14.75 -13.66 -8.43
N ALA A 78 -15.41 -14.60 -9.09
CA ALA A 78 -15.11 -16.02 -8.99
C ALA A 78 -13.68 -16.32 -9.44
N GLU A 79 -13.22 -15.71 -10.53
CA GLU A 79 -11.85 -15.88 -11.04
C GLU A 79 -10.79 -15.30 -10.10
N VAL A 80 -11.01 -14.12 -9.51
CA VAL A 80 -10.00 -13.49 -8.65
C VAL A 80 -10.01 -14.00 -7.21
N THR A 81 -11.05 -14.72 -6.79
CA THR A 81 -11.14 -15.28 -5.43
C THR A 81 -9.93 -16.17 -5.08
N PRO A 82 -9.62 -17.24 -5.82
CA PRO A 82 -8.46 -18.09 -5.51
C PRO A 82 -7.13 -17.34 -5.60
N ILE A 83 -7.05 -16.36 -6.50
CA ILE A 83 -5.85 -15.51 -6.66
C ILE A 83 -5.65 -14.61 -5.42
N ASN A 84 -6.74 -14.06 -4.86
CA ASN A 84 -6.72 -13.27 -3.63
C ASN A 84 -6.41 -14.12 -2.39
N GLU A 85 -6.86 -15.38 -2.35
CA GLU A 85 -6.50 -16.31 -1.28
C GLU A 85 -4.99 -16.56 -1.27
N GLU A 86 -4.40 -16.79 -2.45
CA GLU A 86 -2.95 -16.96 -2.59
C GLU A 86 -2.19 -15.66 -2.27
N LEU A 87 -2.75 -14.49 -2.63
CA LEU A 87 -2.21 -13.19 -2.22
C LEU A 87 -2.17 -13.07 -0.70
N ASN A 88 -3.26 -13.43 -0.01
CA ASN A 88 -3.35 -13.35 1.45
C ASN A 88 -2.36 -14.30 2.13
N ARG A 89 -2.14 -15.50 1.56
CA ARG A 89 -1.11 -16.43 2.03
C ARG A 89 0.27 -15.77 2.03
N VAL A 90 0.69 -15.19 0.90
CA VAL A 90 2.02 -14.56 0.79
C VAL A 90 2.13 -13.24 1.55
N LEU A 91 1.02 -12.51 1.74
CA LEU A 91 0.98 -11.33 2.63
C LEU A 91 1.22 -11.71 4.10
N GLY A 92 0.98 -12.97 4.48
CA GLY A 92 1.34 -13.52 5.79
C GLY A 92 2.84 -13.52 6.09
N LEU A 93 3.70 -13.26 5.10
CA LEU A 93 5.14 -13.05 5.29
C LEU A 93 5.48 -11.73 5.99
N VAL A 94 4.58 -10.75 5.97
CA VAL A 94 4.78 -9.50 6.70
C VAL A 94 4.80 -9.83 8.20
N PRO A 95 5.86 -9.52 8.96
CA PRO A 95 5.94 -9.89 10.36
C PRO A 95 4.77 -9.33 11.16
N GLN A 96 4.24 -10.14 12.06
CA GLN A 96 3.30 -9.66 13.07
C GLN A 96 3.91 -8.51 13.88
N GLY A 97 3.11 -7.48 14.16
CA GLY A 97 3.55 -6.25 14.84
C GLY A 97 4.11 -5.16 13.91
N MET A 98 4.33 -5.45 12.62
CA MET A 98 4.85 -4.45 11.67
C MET A 98 3.87 -3.29 11.44
N TYR A 99 2.56 -3.58 11.43
CA TYR A 99 1.53 -2.56 11.41
C TYR A 99 1.50 -1.71 12.69
N ASP A 100 1.72 -2.33 13.86
CA ASP A 100 1.77 -1.61 15.14
C ASP A 100 2.98 -0.68 15.21
N CYS A 101 4.14 -1.10 14.67
CA CYS A 101 5.29 -0.23 14.50
C CYS A 101 4.98 0.96 13.57
N TYR A 102 4.23 0.73 12.48
CA TYR A 102 3.76 1.79 11.61
C TYR A 102 2.83 2.76 12.35
N LEU A 103 1.87 2.25 13.13
CA LEU A 103 0.98 3.06 13.96
C LEU A 103 1.75 3.90 14.97
N LYS A 104 2.75 3.33 15.66
CA LYS A 104 3.62 4.08 16.58
C LYS A 104 4.42 5.19 15.89
N LYS A 105 4.90 4.97 14.66
CA LYS A 105 5.56 6.03 13.88
C LYS A 105 4.60 7.19 13.59
N ILE A 106 3.38 6.88 13.16
CA ILE A 106 2.40 7.89 12.78
C ILE A 106 1.85 8.61 14.01
N ASN A 107 1.48 7.87 15.06
CA ASN A 107 0.78 8.40 16.22
C ASN A 107 1.72 8.98 17.29
N GLU A 108 2.91 8.41 17.45
CA GLU A 108 3.85 8.78 18.52
C GLU A 108 5.10 9.52 18.00
N GLY A 109 5.22 9.72 16.68
CA GLY A 109 6.37 10.38 16.06
C GLY A 109 7.69 9.59 16.16
N LYS A 110 7.64 8.32 16.60
CA LYS A 110 8.82 7.51 16.89
C LYS A 110 9.43 6.84 15.65
N ARG A 111 9.98 7.66 14.73
CA ARG A 111 10.65 7.18 13.51
C ARG A 111 11.82 6.23 13.80
N GLY A 112 12.53 6.43 14.92
CA GLY A 112 13.67 5.59 15.33
C GLY A 112 13.27 4.13 15.58
N GLU A 113 12.19 3.89 16.33
CA GLU A 113 11.67 2.55 16.62
C GLU A 113 11.18 1.85 15.34
N TYR A 114 10.53 2.60 14.45
CA TYR A 114 10.10 2.07 13.15
C TYR A 114 11.28 1.68 12.25
N LEU A 115 12.35 2.49 12.23
CA LEU A 115 13.56 2.16 11.49
C LEU A 115 14.21 0.88 12.02
N GLN A 116 14.24 0.67 13.35
CA GLN A 116 14.72 -0.57 13.96
C GLN A 116 13.87 -1.77 13.55
N ALA A 117 12.55 -1.64 13.52
CA ALA A 117 11.65 -2.68 13.02
C ALA A 117 11.89 -3.00 11.53
N CYS A 118 12.14 -1.99 10.70
CA CYS A 118 12.54 -2.21 9.29
C CYS A 118 13.89 -2.91 9.16
N GLN A 119 14.88 -2.60 10.01
CA GLN A 119 16.17 -3.28 10.01
C GLN A 119 16.02 -4.75 10.39
N GLU A 120 15.23 -5.04 11.42
CA GLU A 120 14.93 -6.41 11.84
C GLU A 120 14.18 -7.19 10.76
N PHE A 121 13.22 -6.56 10.08
CA PHE A 121 12.55 -7.15 8.92
C PHE A 121 13.54 -7.53 7.82
N VAL A 122 14.44 -6.62 7.41
CA VAL A 122 15.46 -6.89 6.38
C VAL A 122 16.38 -8.05 6.78
N ARG A 123 16.76 -8.14 8.06
CA ARG A 123 17.57 -9.26 8.58
C ARG A 123 16.83 -10.59 8.54
N ARG A 124 15.58 -10.63 9.01
CA ARG A 124 14.72 -11.84 9.00
C ARG A 124 14.41 -12.33 7.59
N PHE A 125 14.39 -11.41 6.64
CA PHE A 125 14.19 -11.70 5.23
C PHE A 125 15.43 -12.34 4.56
N GLY A 126 16.52 -12.56 5.31
CA GLY A 126 17.71 -13.27 4.83
C GLY A 126 18.71 -12.38 4.11
N ALA A 127 18.59 -11.05 4.23
CA ALA A 127 19.60 -10.12 3.74
C ALA A 127 20.88 -10.27 4.57
N LYS A 128 21.99 -10.60 3.92
CA LYS A 128 23.35 -10.58 4.47
C LYS A 128 24.13 -9.42 3.88
N GLY A 129 24.86 -8.70 4.72
CA GLY A 129 25.61 -7.52 4.32
C GLY A 129 26.23 -6.85 5.54
N THR A 130 26.96 -5.76 5.34
CA THR A 130 27.39 -4.92 6.46
C THR A 130 26.16 -4.27 7.11
N ASP A 131 26.23 -3.95 8.40
CA ASP A 131 25.15 -3.19 9.07
C ASP A 131 24.84 -1.89 8.33
N THR A 132 25.86 -1.24 7.74
CA THR A 132 25.67 -0.06 6.89
C THR A 132 24.77 -0.34 5.69
N ALA A 133 24.92 -1.49 5.02
CA ALA A 133 24.11 -1.84 3.86
C ALA A 133 22.67 -2.19 4.27
N ILE A 134 22.50 -2.95 5.36
CA ILE A 134 21.19 -3.29 5.95
C ILE A 134 20.46 -2.03 6.39
N ASN A 135 21.16 -1.12 7.08
CA ASN A 135 20.61 0.16 7.54
C ASN A 135 20.18 1.03 6.36
N LYS A 136 20.98 1.13 5.28
CA LYS A 136 20.58 1.87 4.08
C LYS A 136 19.32 1.29 3.41
N MET A 137 19.18 -0.03 3.38
CA MET A 137 17.98 -0.68 2.84
C MET A 137 16.76 -0.41 3.73
N ALA A 138 16.91 -0.52 5.04
CA ALA A 138 15.86 -0.23 6.02
C ALA A 138 15.46 1.25 6.03
N GLU A 139 16.41 2.18 5.93
CA GLU A 139 16.17 3.61 5.77
C GLU A 139 15.36 3.88 4.51
N ARG A 140 15.76 3.28 3.39
CA ARG A 140 15.00 3.41 2.14
C ARG A 140 13.59 2.86 2.26
N LEU A 141 13.37 1.72 2.92
CA LEU A 141 12.03 1.20 3.22
C LEU A 141 11.24 2.15 4.14
N CYS A 142 11.91 2.79 5.10
CA CYS A 142 11.30 3.76 6.02
C CYS A 142 10.91 5.08 5.32
N ASP A 143 11.69 5.50 4.33
CA ASP A 143 11.49 6.74 3.56
C ASP A 143 10.40 6.60 2.49
N LEU A 144 10.06 5.37 2.12
CA LEU A 144 8.92 5.09 1.25
C LEU A 144 7.56 5.37 1.93
N VAL A 145 7.54 5.80 3.20
CA VAL A 145 6.32 6.31 3.85
C VAL A 145 5.86 7.58 3.14
N GLY A 146 4.75 7.47 2.41
CA GLY A 146 4.33 8.48 1.44
C GLY A 146 4.02 7.91 0.05
N ILE A 147 4.22 6.61 -0.16
CA ILE A 147 3.83 5.93 -1.40
C ILE A 147 2.68 4.96 -1.14
N LYS A 148 1.88 4.71 -2.16
CA LYS A 148 0.75 3.78 -2.15
C LYS A 148 1.06 2.57 -3.03
N ALA A 149 0.25 1.52 -2.89
CA ALA A 149 0.23 0.43 -3.86
C ALA A 149 -0.02 0.98 -5.28
N SER A 150 0.73 0.49 -6.25
CA SER A 150 0.55 0.88 -7.65
C SER A 150 -0.81 0.49 -8.20
N SER A 151 -1.30 1.29 -9.15
CA SER A 151 -2.44 0.91 -9.98
C SER A 151 -2.08 -0.22 -10.93
N ASN A 152 -3.10 -0.96 -11.41
CA ASN A 152 -2.91 -2.03 -12.38
C ASN A 152 -2.14 -1.55 -13.61
N LYS A 153 -2.46 -0.35 -14.12
CA LYS A 153 -1.73 0.28 -15.22
C LYS A 153 -0.22 0.37 -14.95
N MET A 154 0.18 0.88 -13.78
CA MET A 154 1.59 1.03 -13.43
C MET A 154 2.29 -0.32 -13.21
N ILE A 155 1.56 -1.32 -12.72
CA ILE A 155 2.06 -2.69 -12.57
C ILE A 155 2.30 -3.33 -13.94
N LEU A 156 1.33 -3.24 -14.85
CA LEU A 156 1.41 -3.85 -16.18
C LEU A 156 2.43 -3.15 -17.09
N GLU A 157 2.46 -1.81 -17.10
CA GLU A 157 3.33 -1.05 -18.02
C GLU A 157 4.78 -0.94 -17.53
N LYS A 158 4.98 -0.82 -16.22
CA LYS A 158 6.30 -0.49 -15.65
C LYS A 158 6.83 -1.52 -14.68
N ASN A 159 6.08 -2.59 -14.38
CA ASN A 159 6.43 -3.61 -13.39
C ASN A 159 6.83 -2.97 -12.04
N GLN A 160 6.14 -1.88 -11.66
CA GLN A 160 6.34 -1.15 -10.42
C GLN A 160 5.17 -1.41 -9.47
N PHE A 161 5.43 -1.99 -8.31
CA PHE A 161 4.40 -2.38 -7.33
C PHE A 161 4.03 -1.28 -6.33
N THR A 162 4.82 -0.20 -6.28
CA THR A 162 4.58 1.00 -5.46
C THR A 162 4.56 2.26 -6.32
N SER A 163 3.73 3.25 -5.96
CA SER A 163 3.59 4.52 -6.69
C SER A 163 3.44 5.71 -5.75
N LEU A 164 3.85 6.90 -6.20
CA LEU A 164 3.67 8.13 -5.43
C LEU A 164 2.17 8.49 -5.33
N TYR A 165 1.80 9.20 -4.25
CA TYR A 165 0.52 9.89 -4.21
C TYR A 165 0.41 10.89 -5.37
N SER A 166 -0.79 11.00 -5.95
CA SER A 166 -1.06 12.15 -6.83
C SER A 166 -1.00 13.44 -6.01
N LYS A 167 -0.73 14.59 -6.65
CA LYS A 167 -0.71 15.90 -5.97
C LYS A 167 -1.95 16.12 -5.09
N ARG A 168 -3.13 15.73 -5.57
CA ARG A 168 -4.39 15.81 -4.80
C ARG A 168 -4.39 14.89 -3.58
N GLN A 169 -3.92 13.65 -3.72
CA GLN A 169 -3.84 12.70 -2.61
C GLN A 169 -2.82 13.16 -1.55
N PHE A 170 -1.65 13.62 -2.00
CA PHE A 170 -0.61 14.16 -1.13
C PHE A 170 -1.12 15.37 -0.36
N ASN A 171 -1.69 16.38 -1.04
CA ASN A 171 -2.19 17.59 -0.37
C ASN A 171 -3.26 17.26 0.67
N LYS A 172 -4.16 16.31 0.38
CA LYS A 172 -5.18 15.87 1.35
C LYS A 172 -4.53 15.22 2.57
N MET A 173 -3.66 14.23 2.36
CA MET A 173 -2.94 13.55 3.43
C MET A 173 -2.14 14.55 4.28
N TRP A 174 -1.42 15.46 3.63
CA TRP A 174 -0.61 16.49 4.29
C TRP A 174 -1.46 17.43 5.13
N MET A 175 -2.56 17.96 4.58
CA MET A 175 -3.46 18.85 5.32
C MET A 175 -4.13 18.13 6.49
N SER A 176 -4.54 16.87 6.32
CA SER A 176 -5.09 16.07 7.42
C SER A 176 -4.05 15.91 8.54
N ALA A 177 -2.83 15.48 8.22
CA ALA A 177 -1.76 15.32 9.21
C ALA A 177 -1.39 16.64 9.90
N PHE A 178 -1.37 17.75 9.15
CA PHE A 178 -1.15 19.07 9.70
C PHE A 178 -2.27 19.48 10.65
N CYS A 179 -3.53 19.25 10.30
CA CYS A 179 -4.67 19.55 11.17
C CYS A 179 -4.63 18.73 12.45
N ASP A 180 -4.37 17.42 12.36
CA ASP A 180 -4.26 16.54 13.53
C ASP A 180 -3.20 17.04 14.52
N TYR A 181 -2.05 17.49 14.00
CA TYR A 181 -0.98 18.08 14.82
C TYR A 181 -1.35 19.47 15.36
N ALA A 182 -1.72 20.39 14.48
CA ALA A 182 -1.91 21.80 14.82
C ALA A 182 -3.09 21.99 15.78
N LEU A 183 -4.20 21.27 15.58
CA LEU A 183 -5.35 21.34 16.47
C LEU A 183 -4.99 20.80 17.87
N ALA A 184 -4.24 19.71 17.96
CA ALA A 184 -3.78 19.18 19.24
C ALA A 184 -2.91 20.19 20.01
N GLU A 185 -2.03 20.93 19.33
CA GLU A 185 -1.22 21.98 19.96
C GLU A 185 -2.04 23.22 20.34
N ILE A 186 -2.99 23.63 19.50
CA ILE A 186 -3.92 24.72 19.81
C ILE A 186 -4.72 24.37 21.07
N ASP A 187 -5.28 23.17 21.16
CA ASP A 187 -6.08 22.72 22.31
C ASP A 187 -5.26 22.69 23.61
N LYS A 188 -4.00 22.26 23.55
CA LYS A 188 -3.08 22.35 24.71
C LYS A 188 -2.87 23.79 25.16
N SER A 189 -2.66 24.72 24.22
CA SER A 189 -2.44 26.13 24.54
C SER A 189 -3.67 26.76 25.22
N ILE A 190 -4.87 26.47 24.71
CA ILE A 190 -6.14 26.96 25.27
C ILE A 190 -6.36 26.46 26.70
N LYS A 191 -6.09 25.16 26.97
CA LYS A 191 -6.21 24.59 28.32
C LYS A 191 -5.26 25.28 29.31
N THR A 192 -4.00 25.46 28.91
CA THR A 192 -2.97 26.12 29.74
C THR A 192 -3.35 27.56 30.11
N ASP A 193 -3.94 28.30 29.17
CA ASP A 193 -4.41 29.68 29.42
C ASP A 193 -5.65 29.74 30.32
N THR A 194 -6.47 28.69 30.32
CA THR A 194 -7.67 28.61 31.17
C THR A 194 -7.30 28.30 32.62
N GLU A 195 -6.35 27.40 32.85
CA GLU A 195 -5.83 27.04 34.18
C GLU A 195 -5.12 28.22 34.84
N LYS A 196 -4.27 28.96 34.10
CA LYS A 196 -3.61 30.17 34.61
C LYS A 196 -4.58 31.27 35.03
N LYS A 197 -5.75 31.37 34.38
CA LYS A 197 -6.78 32.36 34.75
C LYS A 197 -7.54 31.98 36.01
N GLN A 198 -7.57 30.70 36.38
CA GLN A 198 -8.23 30.21 37.59
C GLN A 198 -7.31 30.29 38.83
N GLU A 199 -5.99 30.23 38.67
CA GLU A 199 -5.03 30.40 39.79
C GLU A 199 -4.82 31.86 40.22
N VAL A 200 -5.21 32.83 39.39
CA VAL A 200 -5.04 34.26 39.64
C VAL A 200 -6.35 34.93 40.12
N ALA A 201 -7.44 34.16 40.22
CA ALA A 201 -8.74 34.59 40.75
C ALA A 201 -8.96 34.02 42.17
#